data_AF-A0A7J4KGU7-F1
#
_entry.id   AF-A0A7J4KGU7-F1
#
_cell.length_a   1.000
_cell.length_b   1.000
_cell.length_c   1.000
_cell.angle_alpha   90.00
_cell.angle_beta   90.00
_cell.angle_gamma   90.00
#
_symmetry.space_group_name_H-M   'P 1'
#
loop_
_entity.id
_entity.type
_entity.pdbx_description
1 polymer ?
#
loop_
_entity_poly.entity_id
_entity_poly.type
_entity_poly.pdbx_seq_one_letter_code
_entity_poly.pdbx_strand_id
1 'polypeptide(L)' 'MADVVGLCDICGRPGSMCTCQLCGRFVCERCYEHRHSLCIECAHQKRRSDTPSHPIE' A
#
# COMPACT_ATOMS: atom_id res chain seq x y z
N MET A 1 23.74 -7.97 12.75
CA MET A 1 23.16 -6.79 12.06
C MET A 1 21.99 -7.32 11.23
N ALA A 2 20.77 -7.34 11.76
CA ALA A 2 19.61 -7.74 10.99
C ALA A 2 19.16 -6.52 10.20
N ASP A 3 19.50 -6.49 8.91
CA ASP A 3 18.92 -5.54 7.96
C ASP A 3 17.40 -5.77 8.00
N VAL A 4 16.65 -4.80 8.52
CA VAL A 4 15.19 -4.89 8.63
C VAL A 4 14.63 -4.66 7.24
N VAL A 5 14.91 -5.58 6.31
CA VAL A 5 14.20 -5.64 5.03
C VAL A 5 12.81 -6.11 5.38
N GLY A 6 11.95 -5.15 5.71
CA GLY A 6 10.57 -5.51 5.98
C GLY A 6 9.97 -6.13 4.72
N LEU A 7 9.01 -7.01 4.95
CA LEU A 7 8.32 -7.73 3.89
C LEU A 7 7.17 -6.86 3.37
N CYS A 8 6.93 -6.92 2.06
CA CYS A 8 5.74 -6.31 1.48
C CYS A 8 4.47 -6.92 2.10
N ASP A 9 3.59 -6.09 2.64
CA ASP A 9 2.33 -6.54 3.26
C ASP A 9 1.39 -7.24 2.27
N ILE A 10 1.55 -6.97 0.97
CA ILE A 10 0.71 -7.53 -0.11
C ILE A 10 1.26 -8.86 -0.64
N CYS A 11 2.55 -8.93 -0.95
CA CYS A 11 3.14 -10.10 -1.61
C CYS A 11 4.14 -10.88 -0.75
N GLY A 12 4.44 -10.41 0.46
CA GLY A 12 5.37 -11.06 1.39
C GLY A 12 6.82 -11.11 0.90
N ARG A 13 7.21 -10.27 -0.06
CA ARG A 13 8.58 -10.26 -0.59
C ARG A 13 9.43 -9.21 0.10
N PRO A 14 10.69 -9.53 0.47
CA PRO A 14 11.66 -8.54 0.92
C PRO A 14 12.08 -7.64 -0.24
N GLY A 15 12.25 -6.34 0.00
CA GLY A 15 12.71 -5.38 -1.00
C GLY A 15 12.48 -3.93 -0.57
N SER A 16 12.72 -2.98 -1.49
CA SER A 16 12.48 -1.54 -1.28
C SER A 16 11.05 -1.30 -0.80
N MET A 17 10.91 -0.86 0.45
CA MET A 17 9.61 -0.61 1.07
C MET A 17 9.14 0.80 0.80
N CYS A 18 7.95 0.92 0.22
CA CYS A 18 7.23 2.16 0.02
C CYS A 18 6.03 2.20 0.96
N THR A 19 5.74 3.37 1.53
CA THR A 19 4.63 3.55 2.47
C THR A 19 3.42 4.12 1.74
N CYS A 20 2.31 3.38 1.72
CA CYS A 20 1.07 3.86 1.12
C CYS A 20 0.53 5.07 1.88
N GLN A 21 0.33 6.21 1.21
CA GLN A 21 -0.16 7.43 1.84
C GLN A 21 -1.64 7.37 2.25
N LEU A 22 -2.41 6.38 1.78
CA LEU A 22 -3.82 6.23 2.13
C LEU A 22 -4.05 5.31 3.33
N CYS A 23 -3.40 4.15 3.37
CA CYS A 23 -3.60 3.14 4.42
C CYS A 23 -2.41 2.95 5.36
N GLY A 24 -1.25 3.55 5.06
CA GLY A 24 -0.03 3.42 5.88
C GLY A 24 0.74 2.10 5.74
N ARG A 25 0.27 1.17 4.90
CA ARG A 25 0.95 -0.14 4.70
C ARG A 25 2.30 0.01 4.00
N PHE A 26 3.25 -0.83 4.39
CA PHE A 26 4.54 -0.94 3.72
C PHE A 26 4.48 -2.00 2.60
N VAL A 27 4.76 -1.57 1.39
CA VAL A 27 4.65 -2.41 0.18
C VAL A 27 5.89 -2.28 -0.67
N CYS A 28 6.26 -3.31 -1.39
CA CYS A 28 7.41 -3.23 -2.31
C CYS A 28 7.09 -2.32 -3.52
N GLU A 29 8.11 -1.81 -4.21
CA GLU A 29 7.95 -0.99 -5.43
C GLU A 29 7.02 -1.63 -6.48
N ARG A 30 6.99 -2.97 -6.59
CA ARG A 30 6.05 -3.67 -7.51
C ARG A 30 4.58 -3.53 -7.10
N CYS A 31 4.32 -3.47 -5.79
CA CYS A 31 2.99 -3.32 -5.23
C CYS A 31 2.69 -1.84 -4.88
N TYR A 32 3.57 -0.92 -5.28
CA TYR A 32 3.44 0.51 -5.06
C TYR A 32 3.20 1.25 -6.38
N GLU A 33 2.09 1.98 -6.45
CA GLU A 33 1.71 2.84 -7.55
C GLU A 33 2.32 4.23 -7.34
N HIS A 34 3.49 4.47 -7.95
CA HIS A 34 4.20 5.75 -7.84
C HIS A 34 3.38 6.95 -8.33
N ARG A 35 2.48 6.75 -9.32
CA ARG A 35 1.64 7.83 -9.84
C ARG A 35 0.78 8.49 -8.78
N HIS A 36 0.23 7.71 -7.86
CA HIS A 36 -0.66 8.21 -6.82
C HIS A 36 -0.04 8.11 -5.42
N SER A 37 1.19 7.58 -5.30
CA SER A 37 1.86 7.30 -4.03
C SER A 37 1.06 6.36 -3.11
N LEU A 38 0.41 5.36 -3.70
CA LEU A 38 -0.48 4.40 -3.02
C LEU A 38 -0.07 2.97 -3.30
N CYS A 39 -0.48 2.01 -2.47
CA CYS A 39 -0.39 0.61 -2.86
C CYS A 39 -1.40 0.27 -3.97
N ILE A 40 -1.14 -0.80 -4.71
CA ILE A 40 -2.00 -1.25 -5.83
C ILE A 40 -3.44 -1.49 -5.42
N GLU A 41 -3.70 -1.97 -4.19
CA GLU A 41 -5.06 -2.16 -3.69
C GLU A 41 -5.80 -0.82 -3.55
N CYS A 42 -5.20 0.13 -2.84
CA CYS A 42 -5.75 1.47 -2.66
C CYS A 42 -5.89 2.22 -4.00
N ALA A 43 -4.89 2.10 -4.89
CA ALA A 43 -4.92 2.70 -6.21
C ALA A 43 -6.08 2.13 -7.06
N HIS A 44 -6.33 0.82 -6.97
CA HIS A 44 -7.45 0.16 -7.66
C HIS A 44 -8.80 0.56 -7.06
N GLN A 45 -8.92 0.68 -5.73
CA GLN A 45 -10.13 1.18 -5.06
C GLN A 45 -10.46 2.62 -5.44
N LYS A 46 -9.45 3.50 -5.53
CA LYS A 46 -9.63 4.92 -5.88
C LYS A 46 -10.20 5.14 -7.28
N ARG A 47 -10.08 4.15 -8.19
CA ARG A 47 -10.71 4.19 -9.52
C ARG A 47 -12.19 3.78 -9.51
N ARG A 48 -12.67 3.16 -8.42
CA ARG A 48 -14.01 2.54 -8.36
C ARG A 48 -15.01 3.24 -7.43
N SER A 49 -14.58 4.09 -6.49
CA SER A 49 -15.45 4.68 -5.45
C SER A 49 -14.78 5.97 -4.93
N ASP A 50 -15.37 7.15 -4.75
CA ASP A 50 -16.78 7.59 -4.71
C ASP A 50 -17.73 6.77 -3.83
N THR A 51 -17.23 6.15 -2.76
CA THR A 51 -18.14 5.68 -1.70
C THR A 51 -17.43 5.74 -0.36
N PRO A 52 -17.81 6.68 0.52
CA PRO A 52 -17.24 6.78 1.86
C PRO A 52 -17.72 5.58 2.70
N SER A 53 -16.83 4.63 2.94
CA SER A 53 -17.05 3.55 3.90
C SER A 53 -16.74 4.04 5.33
N HIS A 54 -17.61 4.89 5.86
CA HIS A 54 -17.73 5.09 7.30
C HIS A 54 -19.21 5.00 7.69
N PRO A 55 -19.74 3.82 8.05
CA PRO A 55 -20.65 3.75 9.17
C PRO A 55 -19.80 3.87 10.44
N ILE A 56 -19.78 5.06 11.02
CA ILE A 56 -19.49 5.26 12.44
C ILE A 56 -20.66 4.62 13.21
N GLU A 57 -20.38 3.56 13.96
CA GLU A 57 -21.27 3.04 15.02
C GLU A 57 -21.23 3.95 16.26
#